data_AF-A0A919PFZ5-F1
#
_entry.id   AF-A0A919PFZ5-F1
#
_cell.length_a   1.000
_cell.length_b   1.000
_cell.length_c   1.000
_cell.angle_alpha   90.00
_cell.angle_beta   90.00
_cell.angle_gamma   90.00
#
_symmetry.space_group_name_H-M   'P 1'
#
loop_
_entity.id
_entity.type
_entity.pdbx_description
1 polymer ?
#
loop_
_entity_poly.entity_id
_entity_poly.type
_entity_poly.pdbx_seq_one_letter_code
_entity_poly.pdbx_strand_id
1 'polypeptide(L)'
;MTRSSAPLTSTRVAPLRIRMIGRDPAEERRSATPLELLFDLTFVIAFGRTAEELAVLLADGHVGPAVVGFAFATFAVPWAWINFTWFASAYDTDDWLFRLTTMVQMVGVLILALGVPPMFESLAAGEHVDNRVLVLGYVVMRVPMVLQWARAAVADPARRPSVAVFIATLLAAQVGWVTIALLDLPTTTTFALVVPLVLLELVGPVVAERVHGGTPWHPHHIAERYGLVVIIAVGEGLTGTTFALAAIIEESGWTVETALLGLAGVSLTFGLWWAYDVMPSGELLAGLRRRSFSWGYGHIVLFGSIIAIGGGLHAAAFFLRDQSSLSAVSTLLTVAIPVAVYVGTFYLLFAALSRAHDRFHVVLVGASAAVVLASVALAVVGAPLVWCLLALAATPWVTVVGHARAGRGVRVPGLGRRPAHPAA
;
A
#
# COMPACT_ATOMS: atom_id res chain seq x y z
N MET A 1 25.48 -21.32 44.10
CA MET A 1 24.04 -21.01 44.09
C MET A 1 23.59 -20.83 42.65
N THR A 2 22.71 -21.71 42.23
CA THR A 2 22.32 -22.03 40.86
C THR A 2 21.50 -20.93 40.19
N ARG A 3 21.97 -20.45 39.02
CA ARG A 3 21.13 -19.69 38.08
C ARG A 3 20.03 -20.62 37.58
N SER A 4 18.80 -20.35 38.00
CA SER A 4 17.60 -20.98 37.42
C SER A 4 17.44 -20.44 36.00
N SER A 5 17.91 -21.22 35.03
CA SER A 5 17.53 -21.06 33.63
C SER A 5 16.06 -21.47 33.52
N ALA A 6 15.17 -20.48 33.38
CA ALA A 6 13.79 -20.75 32.97
C ALA A 6 13.81 -21.52 31.64
N PRO A 7 13.05 -22.62 31.49
CA PRO A 7 13.02 -23.34 30.24
C PRO A 7 12.34 -22.46 29.17
N LEU A 8 13.04 -22.26 28.05
CA LEU A 8 12.46 -21.75 26.81
C LEU A 8 11.54 -22.82 26.21
N THR A 9 10.39 -23.07 26.82
CA THR A 9 9.32 -23.84 26.19
C THR A 9 8.61 -22.94 25.19
N SER A 10 9.22 -22.75 24.03
CA SER A 10 8.53 -22.31 22.81
C SER A 10 7.67 -23.47 22.32
N THR A 11 6.50 -23.66 22.93
CA THR A 11 5.47 -24.49 22.31
C THR A 11 4.96 -23.73 21.09
N ARG A 12 5.44 -24.10 19.89
CA ARG A 12 4.98 -23.57 18.60
C ARG A 12 3.53 -23.97 18.24
N VAL A 13 2.78 -24.54 19.18
CA VAL A 13 1.40 -24.97 19.00
C VAL A 13 0.52 -23.92 19.65
N ALA A 14 -0.34 -23.30 18.84
CA ALA A 14 -1.23 -22.25 19.29
C ALA A 14 -2.13 -22.73 20.46
N PRO A 15 -2.27 -21.96 21.54
CA PRO A 15 -3.13 -22.32 22.65
C PRO A 15 -4.61 -22.40 22.22
N LEU A 16 -5.38 -23.27 22.89
CA LEU A 16 -6.76 -23.62 22.50
C LEU A 16 -7.76 -22.46 22.59
N ARG A 17 -7.60 -21.46 23.47
CA ARG A 17 -8.40 -20.22 23.42
C ARG A 17 -7.83 -19.21 24.39
N ILE A 18 -7.31 -18.08 23.91
CA ILE A 18 -6.88 -16.96 24.76
C ILE A 18 -8.01 -15.94 24.89
N ARG A 19 -8.13 -15.28 26.05
CA ARG A 19 -9.06 -14.16 26.19
C ARG A 19 -8.54 -12.96 25.37
N MET A 20 -9.35 -12.44 24.45
CA MET A 20 -8.98 -11.34 23.55
C MET A 20 -9.13 -9.99 24.25
N ILE A 21 -8.10 -9.60 25.00
CA ILE A 21 -8.00 -8.30 25.64
C ILE A 21 -7.15 -7.40 24.74
N GLY A 22 -7.46 -6.10 24.69
CA GLY A 22 -6.63 -5.14 23.99
C GLY A 22 -5.18 -5.20 24.47
N ARG A 23 -4.24 -5.26 23.52
CA ARG A 23 -2.80 -5.34 23.81
C ARG A 23 -2.26 -4.04 24.39
N ASP A 24 -1.10 -4.09 25.03
CA ASP A 24 -0.43 -2.90 25.54
C ASP A 24 0.14 -2.07 24.38
N PRO A 25 -0.28 -0.80 24.18
CA PRO A 25 0.30 0.08 23.16
C PRO A 25 1.76 0.46 23.41
N ALA A 26 2.30 0.19 24.59
CA ALA A 26 3.67 0.46 25.00
C ALA A 26 4.55 -0.81 25.11
N GLU A 27 4.04 -1.97 24.66
CA GLU A 27 4.78 -3.24 24.66
C GLU A 27 6.17 -3.10 24.03
N GLU A 28 7.22 -3.33 24.82
CA GLU A 28 8.59 -3.26 24.32
C GLU A 28 8.84 -4.35 23.27
N ARG A 29 9.42 -3.95 22.12
CA ARG A 29 9.83 -4.85 21.02
C ARG A 29 8.70 -5.66 20.39
N ARG A 30 7.51 -5.07 20.25
CA ARG A 30 6.50 -5.66 19.37
C ARG A 30 6.90 -5.53 17.89
N SER A 31 7.20 -6.67 17.27
CA SER A 31 7.44 -6.81 15.83
C SER A 31 6.29 -7.56 15.13
N ALA A 32 6.24 -7.48 13.80
CA ALA A 32 5.30 -8.26 13.00
C ALA A 32 5.53 -9.78 13.18
N THR A 33 4.44 -10.52 13.33
CA THR A 33 4.47 -11.99 13.47
C THR A 33 4.58 -12.68 12.10
N PRO A 34 5.05 -13.93 12.01
CA PRO A 34 5.06 -14.68 10.75
C PRO A 34 3.67 -14.82 10.10
N LEU A 35 2.60 -14.88 10.88
CA LEU A 35 1.23 -14.94 10.36
C LEU A 35 0.83 -13.61 9.71
N GLU A 36 1.18 -12.49 10.34
CA GLU A 36 0.96 -11.16 9.76
C GLU A 36 1.76 -10.95 8.48
N LEU A 37 3.01 -11.41 8.45
CA LEU A 37 3.84 -11.38 7.24
C LEU A 37 3.23 -12.24 6.11
N LEU A 38 2.71 -13.42 6.45
CA LEU A 38 2.02 -14.27 5.48
C LEU A 38 0.73 -13.60 4.97
N PHE A 39 -0.01 -12.91 5.85
CA PHE A 39 -1.19 -12.15 5.46
C PHE A 39 -0.81 -11.03 4.50
N ASP A 40 0.20 -10.24 4.86
CA ASP A 40 0.69 -9.11 4.05
C ASP A 40 1.13 -9.61 2.67
N LEU A 41 1.87 -10.74 2.62
CA LEU A 41 2.33 -11.34 1.37
C LEU A 41 1.20 -11.67 0.40
N THR A 42 0.01 -12.06 0.87
CA THR A 42 -1.11 -12.38 -0.04
C THR A 42 -1.56 -11.20 -0.90
N PHE A 43 -1.31 -9.96 -0.46
CA PHE A 43 -1.63 -8.75 -1.21
C PHE A 43 -0.72 -8.54 -2.42
N VAL A 44 0.44 -9.20 -2.51
CA VAL A 44 1.29 -9.14 -3.71
C VAL A 44 0.53 -9.55 -4.96
N ILE A 45 -0.35 -10.55 -4.85
CA ILE A 45 -1.14 -11.06 -5.98
C ILE A 45 -2.15 -10.00 -6.43
N ALA A 46 -2.84 -9.35 -5.48
CA ALA A 46 -3.81 -8.30 -5.79
C ALA A 46 -3.14 -7.06 -6.39
N PHE A 47 -1.96 -6.67 -5.89
CA PHE A 47 -1.17 -5.58 -6.43
C PHE A 47 -0.68 -5.89 -7.84
N GLY A 48 -0.14 -7.08 -8.08
CA GLY A 48 0.31 -7.52 -9.39
C GLY A 48 -0.81 -7.51 -10.43
N ARG A 49 -1.99 -8.06 -10.09
CA ARG A 49 -3.16 -7.98 -10.98
C ARG A 49 -3.58 -6.54 -11.26
N THR A 50 -3.57 -5.69 -10.25
CA THR A 50 -3.93 -4.27 -10.42
C THR A 50 -2.94 -3.53 -11.32
N ALA A 51 -1.65 -3.83 -11.21
CA ALA A 51 -0.60 -3.26 -12.06
C ALA A 51 -0.65 -3.78 -13.50
N GLU A 52 -0.91 -5.08 -13.67
CA GLU A 52 -1.08 -5.75 -14.97
C GLU A 52 -2.26 -5.16 -15.74
N GLU A 53 -3.45 -5.11 -15.13
CA GLU A 53 -4.65 -4.58 -15.79
C GLU A 53 -4.54 -3.09 -16.13
N LEU A 54 -3.88 -2.31 -15.27
CA LEU A 54 -3.53 -0.92 -15.59
C LEU A 54 -2.67 -0.85 -16.86
N ALA A 55 -1.65 -1.71 -16.95
CA ALA A 55 -0.71 -1.71 -18.07
C ALA A 55 -1.38 -2.10 -19.39
N VAL A 56 -2.21 -3.16 -19.37
CA VAL A 56 -2.94 -3.66 -20.53
C VAL A 56 -3.85 -2.57 -21.09
N LEU A 57 -4.74 -2.00 -20.26
CA LEU A 57 -5.66 -0.97 -20.75
C LEU A 57 -4.95 0.31 -21.20
N LEU A 58 -3.83 0.67 -20.56
CA LEU A 58 -3.01 1.80 -21.04
C LEU A 58 -2.37 1.49 -22.40
N ALA A 59 -1.81 0.29 -22.59
CA ALA A 59 -1.20 -0.13 -23.86
C ALA A 59 -2.23 -0.16 -25.00
N ASP A 60 -3.46 -0.57 -24.71
CA ASP A 60 -4.58 -0.59 -25.68
C ASP A 60 -5.20 0.80 -25.92
N GLY A 61 -4.73 1.84 -25.24
CA GLY A 61 -5.21 3.23 -25.41
C GLY A 61 -6.48 3.56 -24.62
N HIS A 62 -6.99 2.63 -23.80
CA HIS A 62 -8.16 2.80 -22.94
C HIS A 62 -7.80 3.54 -21.63
N VAL A 63 -7.22 4.75 -21.75
CA VAL A 63 -6.68 5.50 -20.61
C VAL A 63 -7.74 5.83 -19.54
N GLY A 64 -8.94 6.23 -19.96
CA GLY A 64 -10.04 6.56 -19.04
C GLY A 64 -10.44 5.38 -18.15
N PRO A 65 -10.85 4.25 -18.73
CA PRO A 65 -11.11 3.00 -18.00
C PRO A 65 -9.94 2.54 -17.14
N ALA A 66 -8.70 2.61 -17.65
CA ALA A 66 -7.50 2.24 -16.92
C ALA A 66 -7.34 3.04 -15.62
N VAL A 67 -7.47 4.37 -15.68
CA VAL A 67 -7.33 5.26 -14.53
C VAL A 67 -8.47 5.06 -13.52
N VAL A 68 -9.71 4.92 -14.00
CA VAL A 68 -10.88 4.74 -13.13
C VAL A 68 -10.83 3.38 -12.42
N GLY A 69 -10.57 2.31 -13.16
CA GLY A 69 -10.42 0.96 -12.60
C GLY A 69 -9.27 0.89 -11.60
N PHE A 70 -8.13 1.50 -11.94
CA PHE A 70 -6.99 1.55 -11.03
C PHE A 70 -7.25 2.36 -9.77
N ALA A 71 -7.94 3.50 -9.86
CA ALA A 71 -8.32 4.28 -8.69
C ALA A 71 -9.26 3.47 -7.77
N PHE A 72 -10.21 2.74 -8.35
CA PHE A 72 -11.11 1.87 -7.60
C PHE A 72 -10.37 0.72 -6.92
N ALA A 73 -9.48 0.02 -7.65
CA ALA A 73 -8.65 -1.05 -7.10
C ALA A 73 -7.65 -0.56 -6.03
N THR A 74 -7.08 0.63 -6.23
CA THR A 74 -6.19 1.31 -5.28
C THR A 74 -6.89 1.61 -3.96
N PHE A 75 -8.20 1.87 -3.97
CA PHE A 75 -8.97 1.91 -2.74
C PHE A 75 -9.24 0.50 -2.22
N ALA A 76 -9.84 -0.36 -3.05
CA ALA A 76 -10.36 -1.66 -2.63
C ALA A 76 -9.29 -2.61 -2.07
N VAL A 77 -8.10 -2.67 -2.64
CA VAL A 77 -7.06 -3.61 -2.22
C VAL A 77 -6.39 -3.17 -0.91
N PRO A 78 -5.71 -2.00 -0.81
CA PRO A 78 -5.21 -1.47 0.46
C PRO A 78 -6.25 -1.38 1.58
N TRP A 79 -7.50 -1.01 1.27
CA TRP A 79 -8.51 -0.88 2.32
C TRP A 79 -8.79 -2.21 3.03
N ALA A 80 -8.85 -3.32 2.30
CA ALA A 80 -9.01 -4.65 2.87
C ALA A 80 -7.86 -4.97 3.85
N TRP A 81 -6.63 -4.65 3.46
CA TRP A 81 -5.45 -4.82 4.30
C TRP A 81 -5.48 -3.95 5.56
N ILE A 82 -5.82 -2.66 5.41
CA ILE A 82 -5.88 -1.68 6.52
C ILE A 82 -6.81 -2.19 7.61
N ASN A 83 -8.02 -2.65 7.26
CA ASN A 83 -9.00 -3.11 8.24
C ASN A 83 -8.45 -4.22 9.16
N PHE A 84 -7.80 -5.22 8.60
CA PHE A 84 -7.21 -6.30 9.40
C PHE A 84 -5.97 -5.84 10.16
N THR A 85 -5.09 -5.08 9.53
CA THR A 85 -3.80 -4.69 10.14
C THR A 85 -3.99 -3.87 11.41
N TRP A 86 -4.93 -2.93 11.41
CA TRP A 86 -5.26 -2.15 12.60
C TRP A 86 -5.90 -3.00 13.69
N PHE A 87 -6.79 -3.93 13.31
CA PHE A 87 -7.38 -4.89 14.26
C PHE A 87 -6.32 -5.79 14.91
N ALA A 88 -5.46 -6.42 14.12
CA ALA A 88 -4.39 -7.30 14.60
C ALA A 88 -3.40 -6.53 15.50
N SER A 89 -3.10 -5.27 15.16
CA SER A 89 -2.29 -4.44 16.04
C SER A 89 -2.92 -4.22 17.42
N ALA A 90 -4.24 -4.20 17.52
CA ALA A 90 -4.95 -3.99 18.78
C ALA A 90 -5.21 -5.29 19.56
N TYR A 91 -5.47 -6.41 18.88
CA TYR A 91 -6.09 -7.60 19.49
C TYR A 91 -5.49 -8.95 19.10
N ASP A 92 -4.35 -9.00 18.40
CA ASP A 92 -3.72 -10.29 18.05
C ASP A 92 -3.44 -11.16 19.29
N THR A 93 -4.13 -12.29 19.40
CA THR A 93 -4.02 -13.26 20.49
C THR A 93 -3.24 -14.52 20.11
N ASP A 94 -2.87 -14.69 18.83
CA ASP A 94 -2.15 -15.85 18.27
C ASP A 94 -2.70 -17.26 18.64
N ASP A 95 -3.97 -17.38 19.03
CA ASP A 95 -4.63 -18.68 19.24
C ASP A 95 -5.12 -19.30 17.92
N TRP A 96 -5.50 -20.58 17.97
CA TRP A 96 -5.90 -21.33 16.77
C TRP A 96 -7.07 -20.68 16.02
N LEU A 97 -8.05 -20.09 16.72
CA LEU A 97 -9.21 -19.48 16.08
C LEU A 97 -8.80 -18.18 15.38
N PHE A 98 -7.93 -17.39 16.00
CA PHE A 98 -7.33 -16.22 15.35
C PHE A 98 -6.56 -16.62 14.09
N ARG A 99 -5.70 -17.65 14.16
CA ARG A 99 -4.96 -18.17 13.01
C ARG A 99 -5.90 -18.64 11.88
N LEU A 100 -6.89 -19.46 12.20
CA LEU A 100 -7.85 -19.98 11.23
C LEU A 100 -8.66 -18.85 10.57
N THR A 101 -9.16 -17.90 11.36
CA THR A 101 -9.92 -16.76 10.83
C THR A 101 -9.06 -15.88 9.93
N THR A 102 -7.79 -15.65 10.28
CA THR A 102 -6.84 -14.94 9.42
C THR A 102 -6.53 -15.70 8.13
N MET A 103 -6.39 -17.03 8.17
CA MET A 103 -6.25 -17.85 6.95
C MET A 103 -7.47 -17.77 6.04
N VAL A 104 -8.69 -17.73 6.60
CA VAL A 104 -9.91 -17.50 5.80
C VAL A 104 -9.91 -16.10 5.18
N GLN A 105 -9.41 -15.08 5.88
CA GLN A 105 -9.25 -13.74 5.31
C GLN A 105 -8.27 -13.74 4.13
N MET A 106 -7.15 -14.48 4.22
CA MET A 106 -6.21 -14.63 3.11
C MET A 106 -6.89 -15.23 1.87
N VAL A 107 -7.75 -16.24 2.03
CA VAL A 107 -8.57 -16.78 0.91
C VAL A 107 -9.45 -15.68 0.30
N GLY A 108 -10.05 -14.84 1.12
CA GLY A 108 -10.82 -13.68 0.65
C GLY A 108 -9.99 -12.66 -0.13
N VAL A 109 -8.71 -12.43 0.24
CA VAL A 109 -7.77 -11.59 -0.53
C VAL A 109 -7.50 -12.19 -1.91
N LEU A 110 -7.31 -13.52 -2.00
CA LEU A 110 -7.10 -14.20 -3.27
C LEU A 110 -8.34 -14.10 -4.17
N ILE A 111 -9.54 -14.29 -3.62
CA ILE A 111 -10.80 -14.09 -4.35
C ILE A 111 -10.92 -12.64 -4.82
N LEU A 112 -10.58 -11.67 -3.97
CA LEU A 112 -10.58 -10.25 -4.35
C LEU A 112 -9.65 -10.00 -5.54
N ALA A 113 -8.44 -10.56 -5.53
CA ALA A 113 -7.49 -10.44 -6.63
C ALA A 113 -8.02 -11.04 -7.94
N LEU A 114 -8.73 -12.17 -7.88
CA LEU A 114 -9.39 -12.78 -9.05
C LEU A 114 -10.52 -11.91 -9.62
N GLY A 115 -11.08 -11.01 -8.84
CA GLY A 115 -12.08 -10.05 -9.29
C GLY A 115 -11.53 -8.82 -9.98
N VAL A 116 -10.21 -8.58 -9.93
CA VAL A 116 -9.59 -7.40 -10.54
C VAL A 116 -9.71 -7.42 -12.08
N PRO A 117 -9.34 -8.50 -12.80
CA PRO A 117 -9.44 -8.50 -14.27
C PRO A 117 -10.87 -8.31 -14.80
N PRO A 118 -11.90 -9.06 -14.36
CA PRO A 118 -13.27 -8.85 -14.85
C PRO A 118 -13.80 -7.42 -14.60
N MET A 119 -13.36 -6.79 -13.50
CA MET A 119 -13.73 -5.40 -13.20
C MET A 119 -13.11 -4.43 -14.21
N PHE A 120 -11.84 -4.58 -14.56
CA PHE A 120 -11.20 -3.76 -15.60
C PHE A 120 -11.80 -3.99 -16.99
N GLU A 121 -12.03 -5.26 -17.36
CA GLU A 121 -12.70 -5.63 -18.62
C GLU A 121 -14.09 -4.98 -18.75
N SER A 122 -14.89 -5.02 -17.68
CA SER A 122 -16.22 -4.40 -17.67
C SER A 122 -16.18 -2.87 -17.83
N LEU A 123 -15.17 -2.21 -17.26
CA LEU A 123 -14.96 -0.77 -17.42
C LEU A 123 -14.53 -0.40 -18.84
N ALA A 124 -13.73 -1.24 -19.49
CA ALA A 124 -13.36 -1.05 -20.89
C ALA A 124 -14.57 -1.21 -21.82
N ALA A 125 -15.47 -2.15 -21.52
CA ALA A 125 -16.74 -2.33 -22.26
C ALA A 125 -17.72 -1.16 -22.02
N GLY A 126 -17.72 -0.58 -20.81
CA GLY A 126 -18.43 0.66 -20.48
C GLY A 126 -19.90 0.51 -20.10
N GLU A 127 -20.48 -0.69 -20.18
CA GLU A 127 -21.90 -0.94 -19.93
C GLU A 127 -22.24 -0.93 -18.43
N HIS A 128 -21.55 -1.77 -17.66
CA HIS A 128 -21.71 -1.94 -16.22
C HIS A 128 -20.35 -2.20 -15.56
N VAL A 129 -20.29 -2.17 -14.23
CA VAL A 129 -19.07 -2.55 -13.48
C VAL A 129 -19.28 -3.94 -12.89
N ASP A 130 -18.53 -4.93 -13.36
CA ASP A 130 -18.49 -6.24 -12.73
C ASP A 130 -17.53 -6.24 -11.53
N ASN A 131 -18.08 -5.94 -10.35
CA ASN A 131 -17.35 -6.01 -9.09
C ASN A 131 -17.79 -7.21 -8.22
N ARG A 132 -18.53 -8.19 -8.78
CA ARG A 132 -19.14 -9.28 -7.99
C ARG A 132 -18.10 -10.11 -7.26
N VAL A 133 -17.04 -10.49 -7.95
CA VAL A 133 -15.95 -11.30 -7.39
C VAL A 133 -15.13 -10.50 -6.37
N LEU A 134 -14.89 -9.20 -6.61
CA LEU A 134 -14.29 -8.30 -5.61
C LEU A 134 -15.13 -8.24 -4.33
N VAL A 135 -16.43 -8.03 -4.45
CA VAL A 135 -17.36 -7.98 -3.30
C VAL A 135 -17.42 -9.32 -2.59
N LEU A 136 -17.40 -10.45 -3.31
CA LEU A 136 -17.35 -11.79 -2.72
C LEU A 136 -16.09 -11.98 -1.86
N GLY A 137 -14.93 -11.56 -2.36
CA GLY A 137 -13.69 -11.56 -1.59
C GLY A 137 -13.83 -10.78 -0.28
N TYR A 138 -14.44 -9.60 -0.35
CA TYR A 138 -14.79 -8.79 0.82
C TYR A 138 -15.72 -9.49 1.80
N VAL A 139 -16.76 -10.16 1.33
CA VAL A 139 -17.66 -10.96 2.19
C VAL A 139 -16.85 -12.03 2.94
N VAL A 140 -16.02 -12.79 2.22
CA VAL A 140 -15.19 -13.87 2.78
C VAL A 140 -14.20 -13.34 3.82
N MET A 141 -13.63 -12.14 3.61
CA MET A 141 -12.77 -11.47 4.59
C MET A 141 -13.54 -10.94 5.80
N ARG A 142 -14.75 -10.44 5.59
CA ARG A 142 -15.51 -9.70 6.62
C ARG A 142 -16.24 -10.60 7.60
N VAL A 143 -16.69 -11.78 7.19
CA VAL A 143 -17.29 -12.76 8.11
C VAL A 143 -16.36 -13.10 9.28
N PRO A 144 -15.10 -13.52 9.07
CA PRO A 144 -14.15 -13.75 10.16
C PRO A 144 -13.76 -12.46 10.88
N MET A 145 -13.68 -11.31 10.20
CA MET A 145 -13.41 -10.02 10.84
C MET A 145 -14.49 -9.64 11.87
N VAL A 146 -15.77 -9.80 11.52
CA VAL A 146 -16.90 -9.54 12.43
C VAL A 146 -16.88 -10.51 13.60
N LEU A 147 -16.54 -11.79 13.37
CA LEU A 147 -16.36 -12.76 14.44
C LEU A 147 -15.24 -12.34 15.41
N GLN A 148 -14.11 -11.87 14.88
CA GLN A 148 -12.97 -11.38 15.66
C GLN A 148 -13.34 -10.13 16.47
N TRP A 149 -14.04 -9.16 15.88
CA TRP A 149 -14.57 -8.00 16.61
C TRP A 149 -15.59 -8.40 17.68
N ALA A 150 -16.53 -9.29 17.38
CA ALA A 150 -17.50 -9.78 18.36
C ALA A 150 -16.81 -10.46 19.55
N ARG A 151 -15.76 -11.23 19.28
CA ARG A 151 -14.91 -11.83 20.32
C ARG A 151 -14.22 -10.77 21.19
N ALA A 152 -13.69 -9.71 20.58
CA ALA A 152 -13.12 -8.58 21.32
C ALA A 152 -14.17 -7.87 22.18
N ALA A 153 -15.39 -7.64 21.65
CA ALA A 153 -16.49 -7.03 22.41
C ALA A 153 -16.86 -7.84 23.66
N VAL A 154 -16.89 -9.17 23.57
CA VAL A 154 -17.19 -10.03 24.73
C VAL A 154 -16.08 -9.93 25.77
N ALA A 155 -14.82 -10.02 25.34
CA ALA A 155 -13.67 -10.16 26.21
C ALA A 155 -13.12 -8.83 26.79
N ASP A 156 -13.35 -7.70 26.12
CA ASP A 156 -12.95 -6.33 26.50
C ASP A 156 -14.18 -5.40 26.61
N PRO A 157 -14.92 -5.44 27.76
CA PRO A 157 -16.14 -4.67 27.95
C PRO A 157 -15.95 -3.15 27.82
N ALA A 158 -14.76 -2.64 28.16
CA ALA A 158 -14.47 -1.21 28.15
C ALA A 158 -14.52 -0.62 26.73
N ARG A 159 -14.23 -1.41 25.71
CA ARG A 159 -14.18 -0.98 24.30
C ARG A 159 -15.40 -1.42 23.48
N ARG A 160 -16.39 -2.06 24.11
CA ARG A 160 -17.64 -2.49 23.44
C ARG A 160 -18.29 -1.41 22.58
N PRO A 161 -18.42 -0.14 23.01
CA PRO A 161 -19.02 0.89 22.15
C PRO A 161 -18.24 1.13 20.87
N SER A 162 -16.90 1.21 20.95
CA SER A 162 -16.04 1.36 19.77
C SER A 162 -16.15 0.16 18.83
N VAL A 163 -16.14 -1.06 19.38
CA VAL A 163 -16.26 -2.30 18.62
C VAL A 163 -17.62 -2.40 17.93
N ALA A 164 -18.71 -1.99 18.61
CA ALA A 164 -20.04 -1.97 18.03
C ALA A 164 -20.13 -1.05 16.82
N VAL A 165 -19.49 0.13 16.87
CA VAL A 165 -19.40 1.03 15.71
C VAL A 165 -18.64 0.38 14.57
N PHE A 166 -17.47 -0.23 14.82
CA PHE A 166 -16.72 -0.97 13.79
C PHE A 166 -17.56 -2.04 13.09
N ILE A 167 -18.26 -2.88 13.87
CA ILE A 167 -19.14 -3.93 13.32
C ILE A 167 -20.29 -3.31 12.52
N ALA A 168 -20.99 -2.31 13.08
CA ALA A 168 -22.15 -1.71 12.45
C ALA A 168 -21.81 -1.03 11.13
N THR A 169 -20.72 -0.24 11.09
CA THR A 169 -20.31 0.47 9.87
C THR A 169 -19.80 -0.49 8.81
N LEU A 170 -19.05 -1.53 9.22
CA LEU A 170 -18.56 -2.58 8.32
C LEU A 170 -19.72 -3.35 7.70
N LEU A 171 -20.71 -3.77 8.50
CA LEU A 171 -21.89 -4.48 7.99
C LEU A 171 -22.77 -3.59 7.11
N ALA A 172 -22.99 -2.32 7.49
CA ALA A 172 -23.76 -1.38 6.70
C ALA A 172 -23.11 -1.13 5.33
N ALA A 173 -21.79 -0.93 5.29
CA ALA A 173 -21.07 -0.79 4.05
C ALA A 173 -21.12 -2.09 3.23
N GLN A 174 -20.94 -3.25 3.87
CA GLN A 174 -21.00 -4.54 3.19
C GLN A 174 -22.36 -4.81 2.53
N VAL A 175 -23.46 -4.45 3.20
CA VAL A 175 -24.80 -4.54 2.61
C VAL A 175 -24.87 -3.69 1.35
N GLY A 176 -24.40 -2.44 1.41
CA GLY A 176 -24.35 -1.57 0.24
C GLY A 176 -23.50 -2.12 -0.91
N TRP A 177 -22.31 -2.66 -0.62
CA TRP A 177 -21.45 -3.29 -1.62
C TRP A 177 -22.12 -4.52 -2.28
N VAL A 178 -22.78 -5.37 -1.49
CA VAL A 178 -23.53 -6.51 -2.02
C VAL A 178 -24.71 -6.05 -2.87
N THR A 179 -25.44 -5.01 -2.43
CA THR A 179 -26.53 -4.43 -3.20
C THR A 179 -26.07 -3.95 -4.57
N ILE A 180 -24.99 -3.15 -4.65
CA ILE A 180 -24.53 -2.66 -5.96
C ILE A 180 -24.02 -3.78 -6.86
N ALA A 181 -23.39 -4.81 -6.31
CA ALA A 181 -22.86 -5.95 -7.09
C ALA A 181 -23.97 -6.81 -7.71
N LEU A 182 -25.15 -6.86 -7.07
CA LEU A 182 -26.29 -7.64 -7.55
C LEU A 182 -27.21 -6.88 -8.51
N LEU A 183 -27.22 -5.55 -8.46
CA LEU A 183 -28.17 -4.73 -9.22
C LEU A 183 -27.78 -4.43 -10.66
N ASP A 184 -26.58 -4.85 -11.11
CA ASP A 184 -26.10 -4.70 -12.50
C ASP A 184 -26.31 -3.29 -13.07
N LEU A 185 -25.90 -2.30 -12.28
CA LEU A 185 -26.20 -0.89 -12.54
C LEU A 185 -25.25 -0.31 -13.62
N PRO A 186 -25.73 0.69 -14.40
CA PRO A 186 -24.88 1.40 -15.34
C PRO A 186 -23.65 1.99 -14.64
N THR A 187 -22.51 2.02 -15.33
CA THR A 187 -21.21 2.44 -14.79
C THR A 187 -21.27 3.75 -13.98
N THR A 188 -21.94 4.77 -14.50
CA THR A 188 -22.10 6.07 -13.83
C THR A 188 -22.88 5.97 -12.51
N THR A 189 -23.95 5.16 -12.50
CA THR A 189 -24.78 4.95 -11.31
C THR A 189 -24.03 4.14 -10.27
N THR A 190 -23.27 3.11 -10.70
CA THR A 190 -22.41 2.34 -9.81
C THR A 190 -21.40 3.24 -9.11
N PHE A 191 -20.66 4.08 -9.84
CA PHE A 191 -19.70 4.99 -9.22
C PHE A 191 -20.36 6.06 -8.34
N ALA A 192 -21.55 6.55 -8.69
CA ALA A 192 -22.31 7.45 -7.83
C ALA A 192 -22.67 6.81 -6.47
N LEU A 193 -22.92 5.50 -6.43
CA LEU A 193 -23.18 4.73 -5.20
C LEU A 193 -21.90 4.27 -4.50
N VAL A 194 -20.79 4.07 -5.22
CA VAL A 194 -19.47 3.77 -4.65
C VAL A 194 -19.01 4.91 -3.74
N VAL A 195 -19.18 6.18 -4.13
CA VAL A 195 -18.75 7.35 -3.34
C VAL A 195 -19.30 7.34 -1.90
N PRO A 196 -20.63 7.27 -1.65
CA PRO A 196 -21.15 7.24 -0.28
C PRO A 196 -20.72 5.99 0.49
N LEU A 197 -20.52 4.83 -0.17
CA LEU A 197 -20.01 3.63 0.49
C LEU A 197 -18.56 3.81 0.93
N VAL A 198 -17.69 4.35 0.07
CA VAL A 198 -16.30 4.71 0.42
C VAL A 198 -16.29 5.70 1.59
N LEU A 199 -17.16 6.70 1.59
CA LEU A 199 -17.27 7.64 2.71
C LEU A 199 -17.69 6.95 4.00
N LEU A 200 -18.65 6.04 3.95
CA LEU A 200 -19.07 5.24 5.11
C LEU A 200 -17.91 4.39 5.66
N GLU A 201 -17.14 3.76 4.77
CA GLU A 201 -15.94 2.98 5.11
C GLU A 201 -14.90 3.84 5.82
N LEU A 202 -14.62 5.04 5.30
CA LEU A 202 -13.62 5.96 5.87
C LEU A 202 -14.10 6.59 7.20
N VAL A 203 -15.39 6.87 7.34
CA VAL A 203 -15.94 7.53 8.53
C VAL A 203 -16.05 6.56 9.70
N GLY A 204 -16.38 5.28 9.47
CA GLY A 204 -16.64 4.32 10.54
C GLY A 204 -15.49 4.19 11.56
N PRO A 205 -14.25 3.92 11.13
CA PRO A 205 -13.09 3.88 12.02
C PRO A 205 -12.82 5.21 12.73
N VAL A 206 -13.04 6.35 12.07
CA VAL A 206 -12.86 7.69 12.66
C VAL A 206 -13.83 7.91 13.82
N VAL A 207 -15.09 7.52 13.65
CA VAL A 207 -16.11 7.63 14.71
C VAL A 207 -15.77 6.68 15.86
N ALA A 208 -15.43 5.42 15.56
CA ALA A 208 -15.05 4.44 16.57
C ALA A 208 -13.86 4.92 17.43
N GLU A 209 -12.80 5.42 16.80
CA GLU A 209 -11.58 5.85 17.50
C GLU A 209 -11.73 7.21 18.22
N ARG A 210 -12.43 8.18 17.64
CA ARG A 210 -12.49 9.54 18.21
C ARG A 210 -13.59 9.72 19.25
N VAL A 211 -14.72 9.03 19.10
CA VAL A 211 -15.89 9.20 19.97
C VAL A 211 -15.91 8.18 21.09
N HIS A 212 -15.46 6.95 20.84
CA HIS A 212 -15.63 5.82 21.75
C HIS A 212 -14.33 5.31 22.39
N GLY A 213 -13.30 6.16 22.49
CA GLY A 213 -12.07 5.88 23.23
C GLY A 213 -11.02 5.02 22.50
N GLY A 214 -11.36 4.49 21.32
CA GLY A 214 -10.44 3.85 20.39
C GLY A 214 -9.80 2.54 20.83
N THR A 215 -8.97 2.00 19.94
CA THR A 215 -8.32 0.70 20.10
C THR A 215 -6.85 0.85 20.53
N PRO A 216 -6.30 -0.13 21.26
CA PRO A 216 -4.95 -0.03 21.80
C PRO A 216 -3.91 -0.54 20.79
N TRP A 217 -3.84 0.09 19.62
CA TRP A 217 -2.84 -0.23 18.60
C TRP A 217 -1.44 0.28 18.97
N HIS A 218 -0.41 -0.43 18.49
CA HIS A 218 1.00 -0.18 18.79
C HIS A 218 1.68 0.60 17.65
N PRO A 219 2.25 1.81 17.90
CA PRO A 219 2.73 2.70 16.84
C PRO A 219 3.86 2.15 15.97
N HIS A 220 4.90 1.58 16.58
CA HIS A 220 6.04 1.05 15.82
C HIS A 220 5.65 -0.19 15.01
N HIS A 221 4.71 -0.99 15.54
CA HIS A 221 4.25 -2.20 14.88
C HIS A 221 3.41 -1.86 13.63
N ILE A 222 2.50 -0.88 13.76
CA ILE A 222 1.78 -0.38 12.59
C ILE A 222 2.73 0.24 11.57
N ALA A 223 3.69 1.07 11.99
CA ALA A 223 4.68 1.63 11.08
C ALA A 223 5.50 0.55 10.34
N GLU A 224 5.94 -0.48 11.05
CA GLU A 224 6.65 -1.64 10.51
C GLU A 224 5.80 -2.34 9.43
N ARG A 225 4.54 -2.68 9.72
CA ARG A 225 3.65 -3.35 8.76
C ARG A 225 3.37 -2.52 7.52
N TYR A 226 3.22 -1.21 7.63
CA TYR A 226 3.10 -0.33 6.46
C TYR A 226 4.39 -0.33 5.62
N GLY A 227 5.56 -0.32 6.26
CA GLY A 227 6.85 -0.44 5.55
C GLY A 227 7.03 -1.78 4.85
N LEU A 228 6.55 -2.87 5.44
CA LEU A 228 6.55 -4.20 4.82
C LEU A 228 5.63 -4.24 3.59
N VAL A 229 4.46 -3.61 3.65
CA VAL A 229 3.59 -3.47 2.46
C VAL A 229 4.21 -2.57 1.39
N VAL A 230 4.97 -1.53 1.77
CA VAL A 230 5.79 -0.78 0.79
C VAL A 230 6.79 -1.70 0.10
N ILE A 231 7.49 -2.58 0.84
CA ILE A 231 8.42 -3.57 0.26
C ILE A 231 7.70 -4.49 -0.74
N ILE A 232 6.51 -4.98 -0.37
CA ILE A 232 5.70 -5.83 -1.25
C ILE A 232 5.28 -5.06 -2.51
N ALA A 233 4.80 -3.83 -2.37
CA ALA A 233 4.36 -3.01 -3.49
C ALA A 233 5.51 -2.63 -4.44
N VAL A 234 6.71 -2.29 -3.92
CA VAL A 234 7.87 -2.01 -4.79
C VAL A 234 8.33 -3.26 -5.53
N GLY A 235 7.97 -4.47 -5.06
CA GLY A 235 8.16 -5.71 -5.81
C GLY A 235 7.57 -5.64 -7.22
N GLU A 236 6.46 -4.95 -7.41
CA GLU A 236 5.85 -4.73 -8.74
C GLU A 236 6.75 -3.87 -9.66
N GLY A 237 7.55 -2.98 -9.11
CA GLY A 237 8.58 -2.26 -9.87
C GLY A 237 9.67 -3.19 -10.40
N LEU A 238 10.09 -4.18 -9.60
CA LEU A 238 11.06 -5.20 -10.04
C LEU A 238 10.44 -6.12 -11.10
N THR A 239 9.23 -6.63 -10.86
CA THR A 239 8.48 -7.44 -11.83
C THR A 239 8.34 -6.69 -13.15
N GLY A 240 7.89 -5.44 -13.13
CA GLY A 240 7.77 -4.61 -14.32
C GLY A 240 9.09 -4.38 -15.05
N THR A 241 10.17 -4.17 -14.32
CA THR A 241 11.52 -4.07 -14.89
C THR A 241 11.93 -5.37 -15.58
N THR A 242 11.63 -6.54 -14.99
CA THR A 242 11.97 -7.84 -15.61
C THR A 242 11.21 -8.08 -16.90
N PHE A 243 9.94 -7.68 -17.00
CA PHE A 243 9.18 -7.77 -18.25
C PHE A 243 9.73 -6.82 -19.32
N ALA A 244 10.07 -5.58 -18.94
CA ALA A 244 10.67 -4.62 -19.87
C ALA A 244 12.05 -5.08 -20.37
N LEU A 245 12.85 -5.70 -19.50
CA LEU A 245 14.12 -6.34 -19.87
C LEU A 245 13.91 -7.51 -20.83
N ALA A 246 12.96 -8.40 -20.52
CA ALA A 246 12.65 -9.55 -21.36
C ALA A 246 12.26 -9.13 -22.78
N ALA A 247 11.46 -8.07 -22.91
CA ALA A 247 11.07 -7.50 -24.20
C ALA A 247 12.29 -7.14 -25.08
N ILE A 248 13.29 -6.44 -24.55
CA ILE A 248 14.49 -6.06 -25.31
C ILE A 248 15.41 -7.25 -25.56
N ILE A 249 15.58 -8.14 -24.57
CA ILE A 249 16.49 -9.29 -24.68
C ILE A 249 16.00 -10.27 -25.75
N GLU A 250 14.69 -10.49 -25.87
CA GLU A 250 14.10 -11.36 -26.88
C GLU A 250 14.40 -10.87 -28.31
N GLU A 251 14.45 -9.56 -28.53
CA GLU A 251 14.69 -8.96 -29.83
C GLU A 251 16.18 -8.77 -30.15
N SER A 252 16.94 -8.20 -29.21
CA SER A 252 18.30 -7.70 -29.43
C SER A 252 19.39 -8.38 -28.57
N GLY A 253 19.00 -9.29 -27.68
CA GLY A 253 19.92 -9.96 -26.75
C GLY A 253 20.45 -9.03 -25.64
N TRP A 254 21.58 -9.42 -25.04
CA TRP A 254 22.22 -8.64 -23.97
C TRP A 254 23.06 -7.50 -24.55
N THR A 255 22.58 -6.26 -24.39
CA THR A 255 23.25 -5.05 -24.86
C THR A 255 23.49 -4.06 -23.73
N VAL A 256 24.22 -2.97 -24.03
CA VAL A 256 24.37 -1.84 -23.10
C VAL A 256 23.02 -1.22 -22.78
N GLU A 257 22.10 -1.15 -23.75
CA GLU A 257 20.75 -0.61 -23.54
C GLU A 257 19.95 -1.48 -22.59
N THR A 258 20.02 -2.79 -22.73
CA THR A 258 19.44 -3.75 -21.78
C THR A 258 19.98 -3.52 -20.37
N ALA A 259 21.29 -3.36 -20.21
CA ALA A 259 21.90 -3.09 -18.91
C ALA A 259 21.45 -1.75 -18.31
N LEU A 260 21.33 -0.70 -19.13
CA LEU A 260 20.85 0.62 -18.70
C LEU A 260 19.37 0.61 -18.32
N LEU A 261 18.53 -0.14 -19.03
CA LEU A 261 17.12 -0.30 -18.66
C LEU A 261 16.98 -1.04 -17.32
N GLY A 262 17.75 -2.11 -17.13
CA GLY A 262 17.78 -2.83 -15.86
C GLY A 262 18.26 -1.95 -14.72
N LEU A 263 19.32 -1.17 -14.95
CA LEU A 263 19.80 -0.18 -13.98
C LEU A 263 18.73 0.86 -13.66
N ALA A 264 18.02 1.38 -14.66
CA ALA A 264 16.95 2.37 -14.46
C ALA A 264 15.82 1.82 -13.58
N GLY A 265 15.26 0.66 -13.94
CA GLY A 265 14.13 0.07 -13.21
C GLY A 265 14.47 -0.38 -11.78
N VAL A 266 15.63 -1.03 -11.60
CA VAL A 266 16.11 -1.46 -10.27
C VAL A 266 16.47 -0.25 -9.41
N SER A 267 17.18 0.74 -9.97
CA SER A 267 17.55 1.97 -9.26
C SER A 267 16.32 2.77 -8.83
N LEU A 268 15.30 2.88 -9.69
CA LEU A 268 14.04 3.51 -9.34
C LEU A 268 13.38 2.78 -8.16
N THR A 269 13.25 1.46 -8.25
CA THR A 269 12.64 0.61 -7.20
C THR A 269 13.36 0.75 -5.86
N PHE A 270 14.69 0.58 -5.84
CA PHE A 270 15.48 0.69 -4.61
C PHE A 270 15.49 2.10 -4.06
N GLY A 271 15.52 3.11 -4.94
CA GLY A 271 15.41 4.50 -4.55
C GLY A 271 14.09 4.79 -3.85
N LEU A 272 12.95 4.31 -4.37
CA LEU A 272 11.64 4.51 -3.75
C LEU A 272 11.56 3.86 -2.36
N TRP A 273 12.05 2.63 -2.22
CA TRP A 273 12.09 1.97 -0.92
C TRP A 273 12.96 2.75 0.08
N TRP A 274 14.17 3.16 -0.33
CA TRP A 274 15.08 3.89 0.55
C TRP A 274 14.53 5.27 0.90
N ALA A 275 13.94 5.99 -0.06
CA ALA A 275 13.30 7.27 0.19
C ALA A 275 12.18 7.15 1.24
N TYR A 276 11.38 6.07 1.18
CA TYR A 276 10.34 5.80 2.18
C TYR A 276 10.93 5.54 3.59
N ASP A 277 11.99 4.74 3.67
CA ASP A 277 12.64 4.34 4.94
C ASP A 277 13.20 5.53 5.75
N VAL A 278 13.49 6.66 5.08
CA VAL A 278 13.92 7.90 5.74
C VAL A 278 12.89 8.42 6.77
N MET A 279 11.60 8.12 6.61
CA MET A 279 10.55 8.62 7.50
C MET A 279 10.41 7.76 8.77
N PRO A 280 10.69 8.27 9.99
CA PRO A 280 10.58 7.51 11.24
C PRO A 280 9.13 7.44 11.73
N SER A 281 8.28 6.78 10.96
CA SER A 281 6.82 6.74 11.19
C SER A 281 6.45 6.21 12.59
N GLY A 282 7.17 5.20 13.09
CA GLY A 282 6.88 4.61 14.40
C GLY A 282 7.06 5.60 15.56
N GLU A 283 8.17 6.34 15.55
CA GLU A 283 8.50 7.34 16.58
C GLU A 283 7.52 8.52 16.52
N LEU A 284 7.22 8.99 15.30
CA LEU A 284 6.28 10.09 15.08
C LEU A 284 4.85 9.70 15.48
N LEU A 285 4.39 8.48 15.16
CA LEU A 285 3.07 7.99 15.56
C LEU A 285 2.98 7.78 17.08
N ALA A 286 4.06 7.36 17.74
CA ALA A 286 4.11 7.24 19.19
C ALA A 286 3.88 8.59 19.89
N GLY A 287 4.50 9.66 19.38
CA GLY A 287 4.30 11.02 19.91
C GLY A 287 3.00 11.69 19.45
N LEU A 288 2.48 11.36 18.27
CA LEU A 288 1.39 12.09 17.59
C LEU A 288 0.22 11.18 17.17
N ARG A 289 -0.24 10.30 18.08
CA ARG A 289 -1.28 9.29 17.82
C ARG A 289 -2.53 9.78 17.10
N ARG A 290 -2.99 11.01 17.36
CA ARG A 290 -4.18 11.60 16.70
C ARG A 290 -4.05 11.75 15.18
N ARG A 291 -2.83 11.64 14.63
CA ARG A 291 -2.52 11.76 13.20
C ARG A 291 -2.47 10.41 12.47
N SER A 292 -2.75 9.32 13.17
CA SER A 292 -2.81 7.97 12.60
C SER A 292 -3.72 7.87 11.38
N PHE A 293 -4.86 8.57 11.38
CA PHE A 293 -5.82 8.53 10.26
C PHE A 293 -5.30 9.17 8.99
N SER A 294 -4.80 10.42 9.06
CA SER A 294 -4.23 11.09 7.89
C SER A 294 -3.04 10.33 7.34
N TRP A 295 -2.23 9.76 8.24
CA TRP A 295 -1.09 8.93 7.86
C TRP A 295 -1.57 7.63 7.20
N GLY A 296 -2.39 6.82 7.88
CA GLY A 296 -2.85 5.52 7.39
C GLY A 296 -3.65 5.61 6.10
N TYR A 297 -4.56 6.58 5.95
CA TYR A 297 -5.35 6.73 4.73
C TYR A 297 -4.54 7.35 3.58
N GLY A 298 -3.62 8.27 3.86
CA GLY A 298 -2.75 8.81 2.81
C GLY A 298 -1.81 7.75 2.21
N HIS A 299 -1.51 6.67 2.93
CA HIS A 299 -0.76 5.54 2.37
C HIS A 299 -1.52 4.78 1.30
N ILE A 300 -2.86 4.87 1.21
CA ILE A 300 -3.61 4.29 0.09
C ILE A 300 -3.10 4.87 -1.23
N VAL A 301 -2.93 6.20 -1.27
CA VAL A 301 -2.38 6.91 -2.44
C VAL A 301 -0.91 6.55 -2.65
N LEU A 302 -0.13 6.42 -1.57
CA LEU A 302 1.28 6.03 -1.65
C LEU A 302 1.43 4.62 -2.25
N PHE A 303 0.69 3.63 -1.74
CA PHE A 303 0.69 2.26 -2.27
C PHE A 303 0.24 2.24 -3.73
N GLY A 304 -0.86 2.92 -4.06
CA GLY A 304 -1.34 3.06 -5.44
C GLY A 304 -0.27 3.65 -6.36
N SER A 305 0.44 4.69 -5.92
CA SER A 305 1.51 5.28 -6.73
C SER A 305 2.66 4.29 -7.00
N ILE A 306 3.05 3.47 -6.02
CA ILE A 306 4.11 2.45 -6.20
C ILE A 306 3.63 1.36 -7.16
N ILE A 307 2.41 0.87 -7.00
CA ILE A 307 1.83 -0.16 -7.87
C ILE A 307 1.69 0.36 -9.30
N ALA A 308 1.29 1.62 -9.47
CA ALA A 308 1.20 2.27 -10.78
C ALA A 308 2.57 2.44 -11.45
N ILE A 309 3.66 2.64 -10.68
CA ILE A 309 5.03 2.62 -11.24
C ILE A 309 5.33 1.25 -11.84
N GLY A 310 4.99 0.16 -11.15
CA GLY A 310 5.10 -1.20 -11.67
C GLY A 310 4.27 -1.41 -12.95
N GLY A 311 3.00 -0.99 -12.95
CA GLY A 311 2.13 -1.05 -14.13
C GLY A 311 2.64 -0.19 -15.29
N GLY A 312 3.24 0.97 -15.01
CA GLY A 312 3.89 1.80 -16.03
C GLY A 312 5.10 1.12 -16.67
N LEU A 313 5.88 0.37 -15.89
CA LEU A 313 6.99 -0.44 -16.40
C LEU A 313 6.50 -1.65 -17.23
N HIS A 314 5.37 -2.26 -16.87
CA HIS A 314 4.69 -3.22 -17.75
C HIS A 314 4.25 -2.57 -19.07
N ALA A 315 3.67 -1.37 -19.03
CA ALA A 315 3.28 -0.63 -20.23
C ALA A 315 4.50 -0.29 -21.11
N ALA A 316 5.66 -0.01 -20.50
CA ALA A 316 6.91 0.15 -21.22
C ALA A 316 7.36 -1.15 -21.90
N ALA A 317 7.15 -2.31 -21.28
CA ALA A 317 7.43 -3.60 -21.91
C ALA A 317 6.55 -3.83 -23.17
N PHE A 318 5.26 -3.51 -23.11
CA PHE A 318 4.38 -3.57 -24.28
C PHE A 318 4.83 -2.63 -25.39
N PHE A 319 5.24 -1.40 -25.04
CA PHE A 319 5.79 -0.45 -26.01
C PHE A 319 7.06 -0.96 -26.68
N LEU A 320 7.98 -1.58 -25.93
CA LEU A 320 9.22 -2.13 -26.45
C LEU A 320 9.00 -3.37 -27.34
N ARG A 321 7.85 -4.04 -27.25
CA ARG A 321 7.46 -5.15 -28.12
C ARG A 321 6.62 -4.73 -29.34
N ASP A 322 6.47 -3.42 -29.58
CA ASP A 322 5.52 -2.88 -30.57
C ASP A 322 4.07 -3.34 -30.36
N GLN A 323 3.70 -3.64 -29.11
CA GLN A 323 2.37 -4.11 -28.68
C GLN A 323 1.61 -3.02 -27.92
N SER A 324 1.94 -1.75 -28.16
CA SER A 324 1.31 -0.61 -27.48
C SER A 324 0.89 0.45 -28.48
N SER A 325 -0.29 1.02 -28.27
CA SER A 325 -0.78 2.20 -28.97
C SER A 325 -0.19 3.51 -28.44
N LEU A 326 0.57 3.45 -27.34
CA LEU A 326 1.15 4.62 -26.69
C LEU A 326 2.35 5.16 -27.49
N SER A 327 2.47 6.49 -27.53
CA SER A 327 3.72 7.14 -27.95
C SER A 327 4.82 6.97 -26.92
N ALA A 328 6.09 7.16 -27.29
CA ALA A 328 7.21 7.11 -26.34
C ALA A 328 7.02 8.07 -25.13
N VAL A 329 6.49 9.27 -25.38
CA VAL A 329 6.16 10.24 -24.32
C VAL A 329 5.04 9.71 -23.43
N SER A 330 3.96 9.18 -24.03
CA SER A 330 2.84 8.61 -23.28
C SER A 330 3.29 7.42 -22.42
N THR A 331 4.13 6.54 -22.97
CA THR A 331 4.75 5.42 -22.26
C THR A 331 5.61 5.89 -21.09
N LEU A 332 6.41 6.94 -21.24
CA LEU A 332 7.16 7.50 -20.12
C LEU A 332 6.22 8.06 -19.03
N LEU A 333 5.14 8.72 -19.43
CA LEU A 333 4.18 9.33 -18.50
C LEU A 333 3.47 8.30 -17.62
N THR A 334 3.30 7.05 -18.09
CA THR A 334 2.74 5.96 -17.27
C THR A 334 3.61 5.66 -16.04
N VAL A 335 4.91 5.96 -16.07
CA VAL A 335 5.84 5.82 -14.94
C VAL A 335 6.06 7.17 -14.24
N ALA A 336 6.27 8.24 -15.01
CA ALA A 336 6.64 9.56 -14.48
C ALA A 336 5.53 10.20 -13.63
N ILE A 337 4.26 10.04 -14.01
CA ILE A 337 3.13 10.58 -13.24
C ILE A 337 3.04 9.86 -11.87
N PRO A 338 3.00 8.51 -11.80
CA PRO A 338 3.06 7.81 -10.53
C PRO A 338 4.28 8.15 -9.66
N VAL A 339 5.47 8.32 -10.24
CA VAL A 339 6.67 8.78 -9.49
C VAL A 339 6.43 10.17 -8.87
N ALA A 340 5.85 11.10 -9.61
CA ALA A 340 5.52 12.43 -9.07
C ALA A 340 4.46 12.35 -7.96
N VAL A 341 3.43 11.52 -8.13
CA VAL A 341 2.40 11.27 -7.10
C VAL A 341 3.02 10.64 -5.85
N TYR A 342 3.94 9.70 -5.99
CA TYR A 342 4.68 9.09 -4.89
C TYR A 342 5.43 10.16 -4.10
N VAL A 343 6.25 10.99 -4.77
CA VAL A 343 7.04 12.04 -4.11
C VAL A 343 6.14 13.04 -3.40
N GLY A 344 5.10 13.53 -4.09
CA GLY A 344 4.14 14.47 -3.51
C GLY A 344 3.46 13.89 -2.28
N THR A 345 2.95 12.66 -2.38
CA THR A 345 2.26 11.97 -1.27
C THR A 345 3.21 11.69 -0.11
N PHE A 346 4.44 11.25 -0.37
CA PHE A 346 5.45 11.01 0.65
C PHE A 346 5.73 12.27 1.48
N TYR A 347 5.99 13.42 0.84
CA TYR A 347 6.26 14.66 1.57
C TYR A 347 5.01 15.26 2.21
N LEU A 348 3.84 15.08 1.63
CA LEU A 348 2.57 15.44 2.26
C LEU A 348 2.34 14.63 3.54
N LEU A 349 2.58 13.32 3.51
CA LEU A 349 2.53 12.44 4.67
C LEU A 349 3.58 12.85 5.73
N PHE A 350 4.80 13.14 5.30
CA PHE A 350 5.87 13.60 6.19
C PHE A 350 5.49 14.91 6.89
N ALA A 351 5.00 15.91 6.16
CA ALA A 351 4.55 17.18 6.72
C ALA A 351 3.31 17.00 7.62
N ALA A 352 2.36 16.18 7.17
CA ALA A 352 1.17 15.83 7.94
C ALA A 352 1.54 15.10 9.23
N LEU A 353 2.62 14.33 9.31
CA LEU A 353 3.01 13.64 10.52
C LEU A 353 3.90 14.50 11.43
N SER A 354 4.92 15.18 10.90
CA SER A 354 5.96 15.88 11.66
C SER A 354 5.61 17.28 12.17
N ARG A 355 4.50 17.90 11.72
CA ARG A 355 4.13 19.32 12.01
C ARG A 355 5.13 20.36 11.51
N ALA A 356 6.18 19.97 10.79
CA ALA A 356 7.20 20.87 10.30
C ALA A 356 7.08 21.03 8.78
N HIS A 357 6.74 22.23 8.34
CA HIS A 357 6.96 22.61 6.94
C HIS A 357 8.40 23.08 6.82
N ASP A 358 9.29 22.12 6.58
CA ASP A 358 10.73 22.40 6.44
C ASP A 358 11.00 22.88 5.02
N ARG A 359 11.66 24.05 4.89
CA ARG A 359 12.15 24.55 3.59
C ARG A 359 12.98 23.50 2.88
N PHE A 360 13.69 22.66 3.63
CA PHE A 360 14.43 21.52 3.12
C PHE A 360 13.55 20.55 2.32
N HIS A 361 12.40 20.13 2.84
CA HIS A 361 11.47 19.25 2.12
C HIS A 361 10.92 19.91 0.86
N VAL A 362 10.63 21.22 0.90
CA VAL A 362 10.18 21.97 -0.29
C VAL A 362 11.27 21.98 -1.37
N VAL A 363 12.54 22.15 -0.99
CA VAL A 363 13.67 22.07 -1.94
C VAL A 363 13.78 20.66 -2.53
N LEU A 364 13.64 19.60 -1.72
CA LEU A 364 13.68 18.23 -2.22
C LEU A 364 12.53 17.92 -3.18
N VAL A 365 11.30 18.36 -2.86
CA VAL A 365 10.14 18.24 -3.77
C VAL A 365 10.40 18.97 -5.07
N GLY A 366 10.89 20.21 -5.02
CA GLY A 366 11.21 21.00 -6.22
C GLY A 366 12.31 20.37 -7.07
N ALA A 367 13.36 19.82 -6.43
CA ALA A 367 14.43 19.11 -7.12
C ALA A 367 13.94 17.80 -7.76
N SER A 368 13.13 17.01 -7.05
CA SER A 368 12.50 15.81 -7.61
C SER A 368 11.58 16.16 -8.79
N ALA A 369 10.78 17.21 -8.69
CA ALA A 369 9.94 17.69 -9.79
C ALA A 369 10.78 18.11 -11.00
N ALA A 370 11.91 18.78 -10.79
CA ALA A 370 12.84 19.13 -11.86
C ALA A 370 13.41 17.89 -12.58
N VAL A 371 13.75 16.83 -11.84
CA VAL A 371 14.24 15.56 -12.42
C VAL A 371 13.15 14.88 -13.26
N VAL A 372 11.91 14.81 -12.74
CA VAL A 372 10.77 14.26 -13.50
C VAL A 372 10.52 15.06 -14.78
N LEU A 373 10.49 16.39 -14.70
CA LEU A 373 10.29 17.26 -15.87
C LEU A 373 11.44 17.15 -16.88
N ALA A 374 12.68 17.01 -16.42
CA ALA A 374 13.83 16.80 -17.28
C ALA A 374 13.73 15.47 -18.04
N SER A 375 13.32 14.39 -17.37
CA SER A 375 13.06 13.09 -18.01
C SER A 375 11.96 13.20 -19.09
N VAL A 376 10.87 13.90 -18.81
CA VAL A 376 9.79 14.14 -19.80
C VAL A 376 10.29 14.99 -20.97
N ALA A 377 11.09 16.04 -20.70
CA ALA A 377 11.68 16.87 -21.74
C ALA A 377 12.58 16.06 -22.68
N LEU A 378 13.35 15.10 -22.16
CA LEU A 378 14.15 14.18 -22.98
C LEU A 378 13.27 13.38 -23.96
N ALA A 379 12.14 12.84 -23.49
CA ALA A 379 11.22 12.12 -24.38
C ALA A 379 10.59 13.04 -25.44
N VAL A 380 10.24 14.27 -25.08
CA VAL A 380 9.67 15.26 -26.01
C VAL A 380 10.65 15.62 -27.13
N VAL A 381 11.95 15.69 -26.85
CA VAL A 381 12.97 15.94 -27.88
C VAL A 381 13.39 14.67 -28.65
N GLY A 382 12.73 13.53 -28.43
CA GLY A 382 12.95 12.28 -29.15
C GLY A 382 14.10 11.43 -28.62
N ALA A 383 14.52 11.61 -27.36
CA ALA A 383 15.50 10.72 -26.75
C ALA A 383 14.92 9.29 -26.58
N PRO A 384 15.74 8.23 -26.67
CA PRO A 384 15.26 6.86 -26.46
C PRO A 384 14.65 6.67 -25.07
N LEU A 385 13.61 5.83 -24.97
CA LEU A 385 12.86 5.59 -23.73
C LEU A 385 13.77 5.15 -22.57
N VAL A 386 14.78 4.33 -22.84
CA VAL A 386 15.76 3.84 -21.84
C VAL A 386 16.46 5.01 -21.13
N TRP A 387 16.88 6.03 -21.88
CA TRP A 387 17.54 7.22 -21.30
C TRP A 387 16.57 8.07 -20.48
N CYS A 388 15.32 8.15 -20.93
CA CYS A 388 14.28 8.86 -20.20
C CYS A 388 13.98 8.18 -18.86
N LEU A 389 13.83 6.85 -18.86
CA LEU A 389 13.64 6.05 -17.65
C LEU A 389 14.85 6.12 -16.71
N LEU A 390 16.07 6.12 -17.25
CA LEU A 390 17.29 6.27 -16.45
C LEU A 390 17.36 7.63 -15.77
N ALA A 391 17.00 8.71 -16.47
CA ALA A 391 16.88 10.04 -15.87
C ALA A 391 15.78 10.07 -14.79
N LEU A 392 14.63 9.45 -15.05
CA LEU A 392 13.53 9.37 -14.10
C LEU A 392 13.93 8.61 -12.83
N ALA A 393 14.73 7.55 -12.96
CA ALA A 393 15.22 6.74 -11.86
C ALA A 393 16.01 7.53 -10.81
N ALA A 394 16.59 8.69 -11.18
CA ALA A 394 17.28 9.58 -10.24
C ALA A 394 16.33 10.30 -9.26
N THR A 395 15.01 10.33 -9.53
CA THR A 395 14.03 11.09 -8.74
C THR A 395 14.00 10.73 -7.26
N PRO A 396 13.83 9.46 -6.84
CA PRO A 396 13.82 9.12 -5.43
C PRO A 396 15.18 9.32 -4.74
N TRP A 397 16.29 9.25 -5.50
CA TRP A 397 17.63 9.49 -4.95
C TRP A 397 17.86 10.94 -4.54
N VAL A 398 17.09 11.90 -5.04
CA VAL A 398 17.07 13.28 -4.54
C VAL A 398 16.78 13.30 -3.03
N THR A 399 15.79 12.53 -2.59
CA THR A 399 15.42 12.39 -1.17
C THR A 399 16.55 11.70 -0.38
N VAL A 400 17.04 10.56 -0.87
CA VAL A 400 18.09 9.78 -0.20
C VAL A 400 19.36 10.60 0.00
N VAL A 401 19.88 11.18 -1.07
CA VAL A 401 21.11 11.99 -1.05
C VAL A 401 20.90 13.29 -0.28
N GLY A 402 19.72 13.90 -0.41
CA GLY A 402 19.35 15.10 0.33
C GLY A 402 19.45 14.89 1.84
N HIS A 403 18.80 13.84 2.35
CA HIS A 403 18.83 13.51 3.78
C HIS A 403 20.21 13.06 4.26
N ALA A 404 20.94 12.27 3.46
CA ALA A 404 22.31 11.86 3.78
C ALA A 404 23.25 13.06 3.93
N ARG A 405 23.20 14.03 3.02
CA ARG A 405 24.04 15.24 3.06
C ARG A 405 23.67 16.20 4.19
N ALA A 406 22.39 16.28 4.53
CA ALA A 406 21.94 17.19 5.58
C ALA A 406 22.43 16.76 6.99
N GLY A 407 22.91 15.52 7.16
CA GLY A 407 23.27 14.96 8.47
C GLY A 407 22.11 14.98 9.47
N ARG A 408 20.88 15.17 8.98
CA ARG A 408 19.66 15.25 9.78
C ARG A 408 19.12 13.84 9.92
N GLY A 409 19.58 13.13 10.94
CA GLY A 409 18.70 12.16 11.60
C GLY A 409 17.41 12.89 11.94
N VAL A 410 16.27 12.35 11.51
CA VAL A 410 14.98 13.03 11.62
C VAL A 410 14.76 13.42 13.08
N ARG A 411 14.71 14.74 13.35
CA ARG A 411 14.45 15.24 14.70
C ARG A 411 12.96 15.08 14.98
N VAL A 412 12.61 14.12 15.83
CA VAL A 412 11.25 14.04 16.39
C VAL A 412 11.11 15.20 17.38
N PRO A 413 10.22 16.19 17.15
CA PRO A 413 10.00 17.26 18.12
C PRO A 413 9.48 16.66 19.43
N GLY A 414 10.25 16.79 20.52
CA GLY A 414 9.88 16.32 21.85
C GLY A 414 10.62 15.08 22.36
N LEU A 415 11.42 14.40 21.53
CA LEU A 415 12.36 13.36 21.97
C LEU A 415 13.79 13.88 21.78
N GLY A 416 14.56 13.97 22.87
CA GLY A 416 15.97 14.36 22.84
C GLY A 416 16.77 13.50 21.86
N ARG A 417 17.88 14.03 21.35
CA ARG A 417 18.81 13.34 20.42
C ARG A 417 19.00 11.88 20.85
N ARG A 418 18.60 10.92 20.02
CA ARG A 418 19.20 9.58 20.08
C ARG A 418 20.70 9.76 19.78
N PRO A 419 21.62 9.30 20.64
CA PRO A 419 23.04 9.27 20.28
C PRO A 419 23.20 8.38 19.04
N ALA A 420 24.00 8.85 18.09
CA ALA A 420 24.37 8.06 16.92
C ALA A 420 24.88 6.69 17.39
N HIS A 421 24.34 5.61 16.84
CA HIS A 421 24.93 4.29 17.00
C HIS A 421 26.40 4.38 16.56
N PRO A 422 27.38 4.01 17.40
CA PRO A 422 28.74 3.86 16.93
C PRO A 422 28.76 2.76 15.87
N ALA A 423 29.32 3.07 14.71
CA ALA A 423 29.61 2.07 13.69
C ALA A 423 30.46 0.96 14.32
N ALA A 424 30.03 -0.28 14.15
CA ALA A 424 30.81 -1.48 14.42
C ALA A 424 30.99 -2.23 13.10
#